data_AF-A0A6A5TCQ2-F1
#
_entry.id   AF-A0A6A5TCQ2-F1
#
_cell.length_a   1.000
_cell.length_b   1.000
_cell.length_c   1.000
_cell.angle_alpha   90.00
_cell.angle_beta   90.00
_cell.angle_gamma   90.00
#
_symmetry.space_group_name_H-M   'P 1'
#
loop_
_entity.id
_entity.type
_entity.pdbx_description
1 polymer ?
#
loop_
_entity_poly.entity_id
_entity_poly.type
_entity_poly.pdbx_seq_one_letter_code
_entity_poly.pdbx_strand_id
1 'polypeptide(L)'
;MQIIKCGHFVHQECIEDHFRCFDGEAGYCPECEVPLCHRPLKERIELDRVLIFGRKRLTDLPDRRAIDFELPQQDEIIVCSFEEQIAAVQLRTIKDLVDVCMHEAWTRFQTQAVEPYWYGIVSEVLEKFRAQGLPMRIGMQFPNEDALLELLIWAELVRSMNSELVAIKKSRGSKAFFLNLKALHEIFQLAKKRFDAVVETSPKDPDGRVPCQRVADDAYTIAMKTFAAAEKVGTW
;
A
#
# COMPACT_ATOMS: atom_id res chain seq x y z
N MET A 1 20.62 0.68 -14.51
CA MET A 1 20.64 -0.72 -14.98
C MET A 1 20.00 -0.79 -16.37
N GLN A 2 20.59 -1.51 -17.31
CA GLN A 2 19.94 -1.72 -18.61
C GLN A 2 18.93 -2.87 -18.51
N ILE A 3 17.68 -2.62 -18.90
CA ILE A 3 16.64 -3.65 -18.95
C ILE A 3 16.82 -4.45 -20.24
N ILE A 4 17.27 -5.70 -20.11
CA ILE A 4 17.63 -6.56 -21.26
C ILE A 4 16.47 -6.70 -22.26
N LYS A 5 15.23 -6.79 -21.77
CA LYS A 5 14.05 -7.03 -22.61
C LYS A 5 13.65 -5.86 -23.51
N CYS A 6 13.97 -4.62 -23.14
CA CYS A 6 13.52 -3.43 -23.89
C CYS A 6 14.62 -2.37 -24.13
N GLY A 7 15.85 -2.60 -23.65
CA GLY A 7 17.00 -1.73 -23.87
C GLY A 7 17.03 -0.45 -23.02
N HIS A 8 15.94 -0.10 -22.32
CA HIS A 8 15.86 1.10 -21.49
C HIS A 8 16.80 1.05 -20.28
N PHE A 9 17.37 2.20 -19.93
CA PHE A 9 18.22 2.37 -18.76
C PHE A 9 17.41 2.98 -17.61
N VAL A 10 17.21 2.19 -16.55
CA VAL A 10 16.42 2.60 -15.39
C VAL A 10 17.20 2.27 -14.11
N HIS A 11 17.11 3.12 -13.08
CA HIS A 11 17.66 2.79 -11.76
C HIS A 11 16.88 1.64 -11.13
N GLN A 12 17.56 0.78 -10.38
CA GLN A 12 16.89 -0.33 -9.69
C GLN A 12 15.78 0.18 -8.75
N GLU A 13 16.08 1.21 -7.97
CA GLU A 13 15.12 1.86 -7.07
C GLU A 13 13.88 2.38 -7.80
N CYS A 14 14.04 2.96 -9.00
CA CYS A 14 12.89 3.42 -9.80
C CYS A 14 12.02 2.26 -10.31
N ILE A 15 12.61 1.09 -10.60
CA ILE A 15 11.85 -0.11 -10.98
C ILE A 15 11.09 -0.64 -9.77
N GLU A 16 11.76 -0.74 -8.62
CA GLU A 16 11.16 -1.20 -7.36
C GLU A 16 10.02 -0.27 -6.90
N ASP A 17 10.19 1.04 -7.03
CA ASP A 17 9.12 2.02 -6.80
C ASP A 17 7.93 1.83 -7.75
N HIS A 18 8.21 1.70 -9.06
CA HIS A 18 7.17 1.46 -10.06
C HIS A 18 6.37 0.20 -9.73
N PHE A 19 7.08 -0.87 -9.40
CA PHE A 19 6.53 -2.15 -8.95
C PHE A 19 5.57 -2.01 -7.77
N ARG A 20 5.82 -1.07 -6.85
CA ARG A 20 4.98 -0.83 -5.65
C ARG A 20 3.85 0.14 -5.91
N CYS A 21 4.03 1.12 -6.81
CA CYS A 21 2.96 2.00 -7.26
C CYS A 21 1.83 1.23 -7.94
N PHE A 22 2.16 0.23 -8.77
CA PHE A 22 1.18 -0.59 -9.49
C PHE A 22 0.79 -1.87 -8.75
N ASP A 23 1.68 -2.45 -7.95
CA ASP A 23 1.42 -3.56 -7.04
C ASP A 23 0.84 -4.86 -7.66
N GLY A 24 0.93 -5.02 -8.98
CA GLY A 24 0.46 -6.21 -9.69
C GLY A 24 1.42 -7.41 -9.65
N GLU A 25 0.92 -8.60 -9.90
CA GLU A 25 1.72 -9.83 -10.02
C GLU A 25 2.71 -9.81 -11.18
N ALA A 26 2.43 -9.03 -12.22
CA ALA A 26 3.39 -8.79 -13.29
C ALA A 26 4.15 -7.48 -13.01
N GLY A 27 5.47 -7.53 -13.09
CA GLY A 27 6.34 -6.35 -13.09
C GLY A 27 6.55 -5.87 -14.52
N TYR A 28 6.43 -4.56 -14.75
CA TYR A 28 6.57 -3.95 -16.08
C TYR A 28 7.67 -2.88 -16.11
N CYS A 29 8.19 -2.61 -17.30
CA CYS A 29 9.11 -1.50 -17.51
C CYS A 29 8.37 -0.17 -17.31
N PRO A 30 8.88 0.77 -16.49
CA PRO A 30 8.21 2.06 -16.27
C PRO A 30 8.14 2.94 -17.53
N GLU A 31 9.03 2.73 -18.50
CA GLU A 31 9.12 3.55 -19.72
C GLU A 31 8.21 3.05 -20.84
N CYS A 32 8.08 1.73 -21.01
CA CYS A 32 7.41 1.14 -22.16
C CYS A 32 6.46 -0.02 -21.84
N GLU A 33 6.23 -0.31 -20.56
CA GLU A 33 5.29 -1.33 -20.08
C GLU A 33 5.55 -2.76 -20.60
N VAL A 34 6.77 -3.05 -21.08
CA VAL A 34 7.17 -4.42 -21.43
C VAL A 34 7.24 -5.28 -20.16
N PRO A 35 6.64 -6.49 -20.14
CA PRO A 35 6.71 -7.40 -18.98
C PRO A 35 8.14 -7.81 -18.62
N LEU A 36 8.55 -7.55 -17.38
CA LEU A 36 9.89 -7.83 -16.85
C LEU A 36 9.95 -9.16 -16.11
N CYS A 37 9.04 -9.37 -15.16
CA CYS A 37 9.03 -10.56 -14.30
C CYS A 37 7.61 -10.85 -13.78
N HIS A 38 7.42 -12.08 -13.30
CA HIS A 38 6.31 -12.43 -12.41
C HIS A 38 6.78 -12.24 -10.96
N ARG A 39 5.89 -11.76 -10.11
CA ARG A 39 6.12 -11.36 -8.71
C ARG A 39 5.04 -12.01 -7.84
N PRO A 40 5.25 -13.26 -7.38
CA PRO A 40 4.32 -13.92 -6.49
C PRO A 40 4.13 -13.13 -5.18
N LEU A 41 3.06 -13.41 -4.44
CA LEU A 41 2.70 -12.72 -3.21
C LEU A 41 3.88 -12.62 -2.22
N LYS A 42 4.56 -13.74 -1.97
CA LYS A 42 5.74 -13.79 -1.11
C LYS A 42 6.85 -12.81 -1.52
N GLU A 43 7.12 -12.67 -2.82
CA GLU A 43 8.13 -11.73 -3.31
C GLU A 43 7.70 -10.27 -3.14
N ARG A 44 6.41 -9.97 -3.32
CA ARG A 44 5.87 -8.63 -3.08
C ARG A 44 5.96 -8.23 -1.60
N ILE A 45 5.60 -9.15 -0.70
CA ILE A 45 5.74 -8.96 0.76
C ILE A 45 7.22 -8.76 1.13
N GLU A 46 8.10 -9.60 0.60
CA GLU A 46 9.54 -9.49 0.88
C GLU A 46 10.14 -8.19 0.32
N LEU A 47 9.70 -7.74 -0.86
CA LEU A 47 10.10 -6.45 -1.43
C LEU A 47 9.69 -5.28 -0.53
N ASP A 48 8.43 -5.25 -0.08
CA ASP A 48 7.95 -4.24 0.87
C ASP A 48 8.77 -4.28 2.17
N ARG A 49 9.00 -5.47 2.74
CA ARG A 49 9.81 -5.64 3.94
C ARG A 49 11.22 -5.06 3.76
N VAL A 50 11.89 -5.40 2.66
CA VAL A 50 13.25 -4.94 2.35
C VAL A 50 13.30 -3.43 2.20
N LEU A 51 12.31 -2.82 1.53
CA LEU A 51 12.33 -1.40 1.23
C LEU A 51 11.94 -0.53 2.43
N ILE A 52 11.01 -1.00 3.26
CA ILE A 52 10.59 -0.29 4.48
C ILE A 52 11.64 -0.42 5.58
N PHE A 53 12.17 -1.62 5.81
CA PHE A 53 12.99 -1.91 6.99
C PHE A 53 14.48 -2.15 6.67
N GLY A 54 14.83 -2.36 5.41
CA GLY A 54 16.18 -2.72 5.00
C GLY A 54 16.48 -4.22 5.11
N ARG A 55 17.74 -4.59 4.86
CA ARG A 55 18.18 -6.01 4.80
C ARG A 55 18.88 -6.52 6.05
N LYS A 56 19.37 -5.64 6.93
CA LYS A 56 20.46 -5.99 7.87
C LYS A 56 20.06 -6.06 9.35
N ARG A 57 18.96 -5.47 9.77
CA ARG A 57 18.49 -5.53 11.16
C ARG A 57 17.01 -5.89 11.16
N LEU A 58 16.70 -7.06 11.69
CA LEU A 58 15.35 -7.56 11.89
C LEU A 58 15.14 -7.74 13.40
N THR A 59 13.91 -7.51 13.82
CA THR A 59 13.50 -7.59 15.21
C THR A 59 12.94 -8.99 15.48
N ASP A 60 13.57 -9.73 16.38
CA ASP A 60 13.09 -11.05 16.81
C ASP A 60 11.72 -10.94 17.47
N LEU A 61 10.85 -11.92 17.24
CA LEU A 61 9.57 -12.02 17.93
C LEU A 61 9.77 -12.30 19.43
N PRO A 62 8.89 -11.80 20.32
CA PRO A 62 9.03 -11.96 21.77
C PRO A 62 9.25 -13.41 22.24
N ASP A 63 8.56 -14.37 21.61
CA ASP A 63 8.66 -15.80 21.92
C ASP A 63 9.58 -16.57 20.96
N ARG A 64 10.24 -15.90 20.01
CA ARG A 64 11.08 -16.47 18.94
C ARG A 64 10.44 -17.60 18.13
N ARG A 65 9.11 -17.71 18.19
CA ARG A 65 8.33 -18.67 17.41
C ARG A 65 7.82 -17.99 16.16
N ALA A 66 7.97 -18.67 15.04
CA ALA A 66 7.36 -18.22 13.80
C ALA A 66 5.84 -18.22 13.93
N ILE A 67 5.19 -17.29 13.24
CA ILE A 67 3.74 -17.14 13.18
C ILE A 67 3.31 -17.35 11.75
N ASP A 68 2.30 -18.20 11.58
CA ASP A 68 1.69 -18.48 10.30
C ASP A 68 0.54 -17.50 10.06
N PHE A 69 0.57 -16.82 8.92
CA PHE A 69 -0.47 -15.91 8.48
C PHE A 69 -1.19 -16.52 7.30
N GLU A 70 -2.46 -16.85 7.50
CA GLU A 70 -3.36 -17.17 6.41
C GLU A 70 -3.83 -15.86 5.77
N LEU A 71 -3.67 -15.74 4.46
CA LEU A 71 -4.23 -14.64 3.66
C LEU A 71 -5.44 -15.21 2.91
N PRO A 72 -6.68 -15.09 3.44
CA PRO A 72 -7.82 -15.86 2.95
C PRO A 72 -8.16 -15.57 1.48
N GLN A 73 -7.83 -14.38 0.99
CA GLN A 73 -8.07 -14.00 -0.40
C GLN A 73 -7.08 -14.62 -1.38
N GLN A 74 -5.95 -15.12 -0.89
CA GLN A 74 -4.84 -15.62 -1.71
C GLN A 74 -4.64 -17.14 -1.57
N ASP A 75 -5.34 -17.79 -0.62
CA ASP A 75 -5.16 -19.22 -0.28
C ASP A 75 -3.68 -19.58 -0.02
N GLU A 76 -2.95 -18.63 0.57
CA GLU A 76 -1.52 -18.75 0.87
C GLU A 76 -1.25 -18.59 2.38
N ILE A 77 -0.26 -19.34 2.87
CA ILE A 77 0.25 -19.24 4.24
C ILE A 77 1.65 -18.61 4.22
N ILE A 78 1.81 -17.49 4.92
CA ILE A 78 3.09 -16.80 5.07
C ILE A 78 3.63 -17.02 6.49
N VAL A 79 4.80 -17.66 6.58
CA VAL A 79 5.50 -17.90 7.84
C VAL A 79 6.39 -16.70 8.17
N CYS A 80 6.10 -16.02 9.28
CA CYS A 80 6.83 -14.85 9.75
C CYS A 80 7.68 -15.18 10.97
N SER A 81 8.98 -14.89 10.93
CA SER A 81 9.92 -15.08 12.04
C SER A 81 10.38 -13.77 12.69
N PHE A 82 10.03 -12.62 12.10
CA PHE A 82 10.46 -11.28 12.55
C PHE A 82 9.31 -10.28 12.52
N GLU A 83 9.37 -9.23 13.34
CA GLU A 83 8.33 -8.19 13.38
C GLU A 83 8.15 -7.49 12.02
N GLU A 84 9.23 -7.28 11.27
CA GLU A 84 9.19 -6.61 9.97
C GLU A 84 8.44 -7.44 8.92
N GLN A 85 8.52 -8.77 9.01
CA GLN A 85 7.74 -9.67 8.15
C GLN A 85 6.27 -9.58 8.49
N ILE A 86 5.93 -9.56 9.78
CA ILE A 86 4.56 -9.38 10.26
C ILE A 86 3.99 -8.05 9.75
N ALA A 87 4.73 -6.95 9.90
CA ALA A 87 4.31 -5.64 9.43
C ALA A 87 4.09 -5.61 7.90
N ALA A 88 4.96 -6.25 7.13
CA ALA A 88 4.81 -6.36 5.67
C ALA A 88 3.57 -7.21 5.28
N VAL A 89 3.29 -8.31 5.99
CA VAL A 89 2.09 -9.12 5.78
C VAL A 89 0.83 -8.33 6.15
N GLN A 90 0.82 -7.63 7.28
CA GLN A 90 -0.31 -6.79 7.70
C GLN A 90 -0.57 -5.67 6.70
N LEU A 91 0.49 -5.03 6.18
CA LEU A 91 0.35 -4.05 5.10
C LEU A 91 -0.27 -4.69 3.85
N ARG A 92 0.21 -5.87 3.42
CA ARG A 92 -0.38 -6.62 2.29
C ARG A 92 -1.86 -6.93 2.51
N THR A 93 -2.24 -7.34 3.72
CA THR A 93 -3.64 -7.57 4.08
C THR A 93 -4.48 -6.30 3.92
N ILE A 94 -3.99 -5.14 4.36
CA ILE A 94 -4.70 -3.87 4.15
C ILE A 94 -4.88 -3.60 2.65
N LYS A 95 -3.82 -3.79 1.84
CA LYS A 95 -3.89 -3.61 0.38
C LYS A 95 -4.96 -4.50 -0.26
N ASP A 96 -4.99 -5.79 0.09
CA ASP A 96 -6.00 -6.74 -0.39
C ASP A 96 -7.43 -6.33 0.00
N LEU A 97 -7.62 -5.91 1.25
CA LEU A 97 -8.93 -5.46 1.74
C LEU A 97 -9.39 -4.17 1.05
N VAL A 98 -8.48 -3.21 0.82
CA VAL A 98 -8.78 -2.00 0.06
C VAL A 98 -9.21 -2.37 -1.36
N ASP A 99 -8.46 -3.23 -2.05
CA ASP A 99 -8.77 -3.64 -3.42
C ASP A 99 -10.16 -4.31 -3.50
N VAL A 100 -10.51 -5.18 -2.55
CA VAL A 100 -11.84 -5.81 -2.49
C VAL A 100 -12.95 -4.77 -2.24
N CYS A 101 -12.83 -3.94 -1.21
CA CYS A 101 -13.84 -2.92 -0.91
C CYS A 101 -13.98 -1.90 -2.07
N MET A 102 -12.86 -1.58 -2.73
CA MET A 102 -12.85 -0.73 -3.92
C MET A 102 -13.58 -1.37 -5.10
N HIS A 103 -13.32 -2.65 -5.37
CA HIS A 103 -13.98 -3.39 -6.44
C HIS A 103 -15.50 -3.45 -6.22
N GLU A 104 -15.93 -3.70 -4.98
CA GLU A 104 -17.34 -3.69 -4.62
C GLU A 104 -17.98 -2.31 -4.82
N ALA A 105 -17.32 -1.24 -4.35
CA ALA A 105 -17.80 0.12 -4.52
C ALA A 105 -17.88 0.53 -5.99
N TRP A 106 -16.89 0.15 -6.79
CA TRP A 106 -16.86 0.40 -8.23
C TRP A 106 -17.98 -0.35 -8.97
N THR A 107 -18.22 -1.61 -8.60
CA THR A 107 -19.32 -2.41 -9.16
C THR A 107 -20.67 -1.76 -8.87
N ARG A 108 -20.88 -1.25 -7.64
CA ARG A 108 -22.09 -0.50 -7.27
C ARG A 108 -22.22 0.81 -8.06
N PHE A 109 -21.13 1.55 -8.23
CA PHE A 109 -21.12 2.75 -9.06
C PHE A 109 -21.53 2.45 -10.50
N GLN A 110 -20.97 1.41 -11.11
CA GLN A 110 -21.29 1.03 -12.50
C GLN A 110 -22.74 0.55 -12.67
N THR A 111 -23.30 -0.14 -11.68
CA THR A 111 -24.63 -0.76 -11.78
C THR A 111 -25.77 0.13 -11.28
N GLN A 112 -25.50 1.03 -10.32
CA GLN A 112 -26.52 1.81 -9.62
C GLN A 112 -26.27 3.32 -9.66
N ALA A 113 -25.17 3.77 -10.29
CA ALA A 113 -24.74 5.17 -10.31
C ALA A 113 -24.56 5.79 -8.91
N VAL A 114 -24.26 4.97 -7.90
CA VAL A 114 -23.97 5.40 -6.53
C VAL A 114 -22.49 5.75 -6.43
N GLU A 115 -22.16 7.01 -6.18
CA GLU A 115 -20.78 7.42 -5.98
C GLU A 115 -20.15 6.71 -4.77
N PRO A 116 -18.89 6.25 -4.86
CA PRO A 116 -18.19 5.66 -3.72
C PRO A 116 -18.07 6.62 -2.54
N TYR A 117 -18.53 6.15 -1.38
CA TYR A 117 -18.35 6.84 -0.12
C TYR A 117 -17.01 6.44 0.49
N TRP A 118 -15.99 7.29 0.33
CA TRP A 118 -14.61 6.97 0.72
C TRP A 118 -14.45 6.60 2.20
N TYR A 119 -15.08 7.35 3.10
CA TYR A 119 -15.05 7.03 4.53
C TYR A 119 -15.71 5.67 4.84
N GLY A 120 -16.74 5.29 4.09
CA GLY A 120 -17.38 3.99 4.22
C GLY A 120 -16.43 2.86 3.86
N ILE A 121 -15.68 3.00 2.76
CA ILE A 121 -14.64 2.06 2.36
C ILE A 121 -13.57 1.94 3.45
N VAL A 122 -13.07 3.06 3.97
CA VAL A 122 -12.03 3.04 5.01
C VAL A 122 -12.53 2.35 6.29
N SER A 123 -13.74 2.69 6.75
CA SER A 123 -14.35 2.05 7.92
C SER A 123 -14.55 0.55 7.72
N GLU A 124 -15.00 0.14 6.53
CA GLU A 124 -15.21 -1.28 6.21
C GLU A 124 -13.90 -2.06 6.15
N VAL A 125 -12.85 -1.49 5.54
CA VAL A 125 -11.51 -2.10 5.52
C VAL A 125 -10.97 -2.26 6.94
N LEU A 126 -11.13 -1.23 7.78
CA LEU A 126 -10.68 -1.26 9.18
C LEU A 126 -11.42 -2.34 9.99
N GLU A 127 -12.74 -2.46 9.81
CA GLU A 127 -13.55 -3.49 10.45
C GLU A 127 -13.11 -4.89 10.01
N LYS A 128 -12.98 -5.14 8.70
CA LYS A 128 -12.52 -6.43 8.16
C LYS A 128 -11.11 -6.77 8.63
N PHE A 129 -10.18 -5.81 8.62
CA PHE A 129 -8.81 -6.02 9.07
C PHE A 129 -8.75 -6.45 10.53
N ARG A 130 -9.51 -5.76 11.42
CA ARG A 130 -9.59 -6.12 12.84
C ARG A 130 -10.27 -7.47 13.05
N ALA A 131 -11.30 -7.79 12.26
CA ALA A 131 -12.02 -9.06 12.34
C ALA A 131 -11.16 -10.27 11.96
N GLN A 132 -10.11 -10.10 11.14
CA GLN A 132 -9.17 -11.19 10.83
C GLN A 132 -8.35 -11.65 12.03
N GLY A 133 -8.34 -10.90 13.14
CA GLY A 133 -7.69 -11.34 14.37
C GLY A 133 -6.18 -11.53 14.24
N LEU A 134 -5.56 -10.86 13.26
CA LEU A 134 -4.11 -10.88 13.09
C LEU A 134 -3.42 -10.50 14.41
N PRO A 135 -2.19 -10.96 14.65
CA PRO A 135 -1.44 -10.65 15.88
C PRO A 135 -1.03 -9.16 15.96
N MET A 136 -2.01 -8.27 16.13
CA MET A 136 -1.83 -6.82 16.15
C MET A 136 -1.13 -6.32 17.43
N ARG A 137 -0.79 -7.22 18.35
CA ARG A 137 -0.12 -6.93 19.63
C ARG A 137 1.31 -7.45 19.71
N ILE A 138 1.83 -8.08 18.64
CA ILE A 138 3.10 -8.82 18.73
C ILE A 138 4.31 -7.95 18.40
N GLY A 139 4.15 -6.79 17.77
CA GLY A 139 5.29 -5.93 17.40
C GLY A 139 5.02 -4.44 17.47
N MET A 140 6.09 -3.66 17.61
CA MET A 140 6.03 -2.19 17.62
C MET A 140 6.02 -1.61 16.21
N GLN A 141 6.43 -2.38 15.21
CA GLN A 141 6.52 -1.94 13.82
C GLN A 141 5.14 -1.65 13.18
N PHE A 142 4.07 -2.25 13.71
CA PHE A 142 2.71 -2.12 13.18
C PHE A 142 1.67 -2.22 14.32
N PRO A 143 1.56 -1.20 15.18
CA PRO A 143 0.61 -1.19 16.27
C PRO A 143 -0.84 -1.10 15.75
N ASN A 144 -1.78 -1.66 16.51
CA ASN A 144 -3.22 -1.44 16.32
C ASN A 144 -3.63 -0.04 16.77
N GLU A 145 -3.06 0.99 16.14
CA GLU A 145 -3.34 2.39 16.44
C GLU A 145 -4.18 2.99 15.31
N ASP A 146 -5.34 3.56 15.65
CA ASP A 146 -6.35 3.99 14.69
C ASP A 146 -5.80 5.02 13.70
N ALA A 147 -5.01 5.99 14.17
CA ALA A 147 -4.41 6.99 13.30
C ALA A 147 -3.42 6.39 12.28
N LEU A 148 -2.69 5.33 12.66
CA LEU A 148 -1.81 4.62 11.73
C LEU A 148 -2.64 3.84 10.72
N LEU A 149 -3.58 3.02 11.18
CA LEU A 149 -4.39 2.17 10.31
C LEU A 149 -5.20 2.99 9.31
N GLU A 150 -5.86 4.06 9.77
CA GLU A 150 -6.55 5.00 8.89
C GLU A 150 -5.59 5.58 7.85
N LEU A 151 -4.40 6.05 8.25
CA LEU A 151 -3.43 6.59 7.30
C LEU A 151 -3.02 5.55 6.25
N LEU A 152 -2.74 4.31 6.64
CA LEU A 152 -2.32 3.25 5.72
C LEU A 152 -3.44 2.90 4.73
N ILE A 153 -4.69 2.81 5.20
CA ILE A 153 -5.86 2.55 4.36
C ILE A 153 -6.08 3.71 3.38
N TRP A 154 -6.01 4.96 3.85
CA TRP A 154 -6.13 6.14 2.98
C TRP A 154 -5.01 6.22 1.95
N ALA A 155 -3.76 5.95 2.36
CA ALA A 155 -2.60 5.95 1.46
C ALA A 155 -2.79 4.93 0.33
N GLU A 156 -3.25 3.73 0.69
CA GLU A 156 -3.48 2.65 -0.24
C GLU A 156 -4.65 2.92 -1.19
N LEU A 157 -5.74 3.49 -0.67
CA LEU A 157 -6.87 3.96 -1.47
C LEU A 157 -6.42 5.02 -2.50
N VAL A 158 -5.62 6.00 -2.07
CA VAL A 158 -5.02 7.00 -2.96
C VAL A 158 -4.14 6.34 -4.02
N ARG A 159 -3.26 5.41 -3.62
CA ARG A 159 -2.38 4.67 -4.53
C ARG A 159 -3.18 3.96 -5.61
N SER A 160 -4.14 3.13 -5.20
CA SER A 160 -4.97 2.32 -6.09
C SER A 160 -5.76 3.20 -7.07
N MET A 161 -6.44 4.23 -6.55
CA MET A 161 -7.25 5.14 -7.37
C MET A 161 -6.45 5.95 -8.39
N ASN A 162 -5.27 6.44 -8.01
CA ASN A 162 -4.39 7.17 -8.93
C ASN A 162 -3.84 6.25 -10.01
N SER A 163 -3.44 5.02 -9.66
CA SER A 163 -2.94 4.04 -10.61
C SER A 163 -4.01 3.63 -11.63
N GLU A 164 -5.25 3.40 -11.17
CA GLU A 164 -6.40 3.13 -12.05
C GLU A 164 -6.72 4.31 -12.98
N LEU A 165 -6.68 5.55 -12.47
CA LEU A 165 -6.86 6.74 -13.31
C LEU A 165 -5.84 6.79 -14.45
N VAL A 166 -4.57 6.55 -14.15
CA VAL A 166 -3.50 6.53 -15.16
C VAL A 166 -3.76 5.46 -16.21
N ALA A 167 -4.14 4.25 -15.78
CA ALA A 167 -4.46 3.14 -16.69
C ALA A 167 -5.67 3.44 -17.59
N ILE A 168 -6.74 4.00 -17.01
CA ILE A 168 -7.95 4.38 -17.74
C ILE A 168 -7.65 5.49 -18.76
N LYS A 169 -6.89 6.52 -18.39
CA LYS A 169 -6.54 7.60 -19.31
C LYS A 169 -5.66 7.13 -20.47
N LYS A 170 -4.71 6.22 -20.21
CA LYS A 170 -3.89 5.61 -21.26
C LYS A 170 -4.73 4.80 -22.25
N SER A 171 -5.73 4.05 -21.77
CA SER A 171 -6.54 3.16 -22.61
C SER A 171 -7.73 3.84 -23.30
N ARG A 172 -8.40 4.79 -22.63
CA ARG A 172 -9.67 5.41 -23.07
C ARG A 172 -9.54 6.89 -23.42
N GLY A 173 -8.36 7.47 -23.23
CA GLY A 173 -8.09 8.90 -23.46
C GLY A 173 -8.63 9.83 -22.37
N SER A 174 -8.48 11.13 -22.59
CA SER A 174 -8.77 12.18 -21.60
C SER A 174 -10.26 12.39 -21.27
N LYS A 175 -11.18 11.73 -21.99
CA LYS A 175 -12.63 11.88 -21.83
C LYS A 175 -13.26 10.86 -20.88
N ALA A 176 -12.47 9.94 -20.31
CA ALA A 176 -12.99 8.95 -19.37
C ALA A 176 -13.46 9.63 -18.09
N PHE A 177 -14.71 9.37 -17.70
CA PHE A 177 -15.25 9.82 -16.42
C PHE A 177 -14.54 9.06 -15.29
N PHE A 178 -14.08 9.78 -14.28
CA PHE A 178 -13.48 9.21 -13.08
C PHE A 178 -13.92 10.02 -11.85
N LEU A 179 -13.91 9.36 -10.70
CA LEU A 179 -14.38 9.95 -9.45
C LEU A 179 -13.53 11.15 -9.05
N ASN A 180 -14.13 12.10 -8.33
CA ASN A 180 -13.43 13.29 -7.84
C ASN A 180 -12.38 12.90 -6.77
N LEU A 181 -11.12 12.70 -7.17
CA LEU A 181 -10.07 12.33 -6.21
C LEU A 181 -9.50 13.53 -5.45
N LYS A 182 -9.84 14.77 -5.80
CA LYS A 182 -9.38 15.92 -5.01
C LYS A 182 -9.82 15.81 -3.54
N ALA A 183 -11.09 15.44 -3.33
CA ALA A 183 -11.62 15.20 -1.99
C ALA A 183 -10.90 14.03 -1.28
N LEU A 184 -10.58 12.97 -2.01
CA LEU A 184 -9.82 11.83 -1.50
C LEU A 184 -8.41 12.27 -1.03
N HIS A 185 -7.70 13.08 -1.81
CA HIS A 185 -6.38 13.59 -1.44
C HIS A 185 -6.43 14.56 -0.25
N GLU A 186 -7.42 15.45 -0.19
CA GLU A 186 -7.61 16.35 0.94
C GLU A 186 -7.81 15.57 2.25
N ILE A 187 -8.63 14.53 2.23
CA ILE A 187 -8.85 13.66 3.40
C ILE A 187 -7.60 12.87 3.76
N PHE A 188 -6.89 12.33 2.78
CA PHE A 188 -5.62 11.64 3.01
C PHE A 188 -4.58 12.54 3.69
N GLN A 189 -4.47 13.81 3.30
CA GLN A 189 -3.58 14.76 3.97
C GLN A 189 -4.02 15.05 5.41
N LEU A 190 -5.33 15.06 5.69
CA LEU A 190 -5.84 15.16 7.07
C LEU A 190 -5.46 13.93 7.90
N ALA A 191 -5.56 12.72 7.34
CA ALA A 191 -5.14 11.49 8.02
C ALA A 191 -3.63 11.53 8.35
N LYS A 192 -2.79 12.01 7.43
CA LYS A 192 -1.36 12.20 7.69
C LYS A 192 -1.09 13.15 8.85
N LYS A 193 -1.76 14.31 8.88
CA LYS A 193 -1.63 15.27 10.00
C LYS A 193 -2.05 14.67 11.35
N ARG A 194 -3.10 13.85 11.37
CA ARG A 194 -3.54 13.15 12.59
C ARG A 194 -2.47 12.17 13.08
N PHE A 195 -1.93 11.37 12.18
CA PHE A 195 -0.83 10.45 12.52
C PHE A 195 0.42 11.19 12.99
N ASP A 196 0.78 12.32 12.37
CA ASP A 196 1.93 13.13 12.78
C ASP A 196 1.79 13.65 14.22
N ALA A 197 0.60 14.06 14.63
CA ALA A 197 0.33 14.45 16.02
C ALA A 197 0.51 13.29 17.02
N VAL A 198 0.18 12.06 16.61
CA VAL A 198 0.45 10.86 17.42
C VAL A 198 1.95 10.60 17.50
N VAL A 199 2.68 10.71 16.39
CA VAL A 199 4.14 10.52 16.34
C VAL A 199 4.86 11.51 17.26
N GLU A 200 4.44 12.77 17.30
CA GLU A 200 5.04 13.80 18.16
C GLU A 200 5.02 13.45 19.65
N THR A 201 3.98 12.74 20.09
CA THR A 201 3.76 12.37 21.51
C THR A 201 4.20 10.95 21.84
N SER A 202 4.60 10.16 20.83
CA SER A 202 4.92 8.74 20.99
C SER A 202 6.36 8.49 21.44
N PRO A 203 6.63 7.39 22.17
CA PRO A 203 7.98 6.96 22.51
C PRO A 203 8.81 6.69 21.25
N LYS A 204 10.08 7.10 21.30
CA LYS A 204 11.05 6.92 20.20
C LYS A 204 12.01 5.79 20.51
N ASP A 205 12.42 5.08 19.48
CA ASP A 205 13.49 4.09 19.49
C ASP A 205 14.87 4.77 19.66
N PRO A 206 15.97 4.00 19.84
CA PRO A 206 17.31 4.55 19.93
C PRO A 206 17.78 5.35 18.70
N ASP A 207 17.15 5.13 17.53
CA ASP A 207 17.41 5.88 16.30
C ASP A 207 16.58 7.19 16.24
N GLY A 208 15.83 7.49 17.31
CA GLY A 208 15.02 8.71 17.44
C GLY A 208 13.71 8.68 16.67
N ARG A 209 13.22 7.51 16.25
CA ARG A 209 12.00 7.33 15.45
C ARG A 209 10.93 6.57 16.21
N VAL A 210 9.66 6.82 15.88
CA VAL A 210 8.59 5.91 16.31
C VAL A 210 8.68 4.66 15.41
N PRO A 211 8.69 3.43 15.96
CA PRO A 211 8.93 2.23 15.15
C PRO A 211 8.03 2.11 13.91
N CYS A 212 6.73 2.35 14.07
CA CYS A 212 5.76 2.30 12.98
C CYS A 212 5.85 3.45 11.96
N GLN A 213 6.62 4.49 12.25
CA GLN A 213 6.77 5.65 11.37
C GLN A 213 7.35 5.27 10.01
N ARG A 214 8.21 4.23 9.96
CA ARG A 214 8.78 3.74 8.68
C ARG A 214 7.69 3.24 7.74
N VAL A 215 6.71 2.50 8.26
CA VAL A 215 5.59 1.97 7.47
C VAL A 215 4.70 3.11 6.99
N ALA A 216 4.40 4.08 7.87
CA ALA A 216 3.59 5.24 7.53
C ALA A 216 4.25 6.15 6.47
N ASP A 217 5.53 6.49 6.65
CA ASP A 217 6.28 7.34 5.72
C ASP A 217 6.39 6.70 4.34
N ASP A 218 6.60 5.39 4.31
CA ASP A 218 6.68 4.63 3.07
C ASP A 218 5.32 4.60 2.33
N ALA A 219 4.24 4.22 3.02
CA ALA A 219 2.90 4.21 2.43
C ALA A 219 2.52 5.61 1.92
N TYR A 220 2.80 6.66 2.69
CA TYR A 220 2.58 8.04 2.28
C TYR A 220 3.39 8.39 1.02
N THR A 221 4.67 8.02 0.97
CA THR A 221 5.55 8.29 -0.17
C THR A 221 5.04 7.62 -1.45
N ILE A 222 4.63 6.35 -1.37
CA ILE A 222 4.08 5.62 -2.52
C ILE A 222 2.77 6.26 -3.00
N ALA A 223 1.86 6.60 -2.08
CA ALA A 223 0.62 7.30 -2.40
C ALA A 223 0.90 8.64 -3.12
N MET A 224 1.84 9.45 -2.63
CA MET A 224 2.19 10.72 -3.26
C MET A 224 2.89 10.57 -4.62
N LYS A 225 3.70 9.52 -4.82
CA LYS A 225 4.30 9.21 -6.14
C LYS A 225 3.22 8.90 -7.18
N THR A 226 2.20 8.12 -6.83
CA THR A 226 1.07 7.86 -7.74
C THR A 226 0.25 9.11 -8.02
N PHE A 227 0.09 9.99 -7.02
CA PHE A 227 -0.60 11.27 -7.20
C PHE A 227 0.11 12.16 -8.21
N ALA A 228 1.43 12.34 -8.04
CA ALA A 228 2.24 13.11 -8.99
C ALA A 228 2.23 12.52 -10.41
N ALA A 229 2.10 11.19 -10.55
CA ALA A 229 1.94 10.55 -11.85
C ALA A 229 0.54 10.80 -12.46
N ALA A 230 -0.51 10.76 -11.64
CA ALA A 230 -1.87 11.07 -12.04
C ALA A 230 -2.02 12.53 -12.51
N GLU A 231 -1.39 13.49 -11.84
CA GLU A 231 -1.40 14.90 -12.25
C GLU A 231 -0.79 15.11 -13.64
N LYS A 232 0.26 14.35 -14.00
CA LYS A 232 0.92 14.45 -15.31
C LYS A 232 0.05 13.98 -16.48
N VAL A 233 -0.89 13.06 -16.26
CA VAL A 233 -1.80 12.57 -17.31
C VAL A 233 -3.06 13.43 -17.47
N GLY A 234 -3.11 14.60 -16.83
CA GLY A 234 -4.14 15.61 -16.98
C GLY A 234 -5.00 15.74 -15.71
N THR A 235 -5.29 16.98 -15.35
CA THR A 235 -5.93 17.42 -14.10
C THR A 235 -7.39 16.95 -13.91
N TRP A 236 -7.79 16.95 -12.64
CA TRP A 236 -9.13 16.76 -12.05
C TRP A 236 -10.23 17.61 -12.67
#